data_AF-A0A1R4IBW5-F1
#
_entry.id   AF-A0A1R4IBW5-F1
#
_cell.length_a   1.000
_cell.length_b   1.000
_cell.length_c   1.000
_cell.angle_alpha   90.00
_cell.angle_beta   90.00
_cell.angle_gamma   90.00
#
_symmetry.space_group_name_H-M   'P 1'
#
loop_
_entity.id
_entity.type
_entity.pdbx_description
1 polymer ?
#
loop_
_entity_poly.entity_id
_entity_poly.type
_entity_poly.pdbx_seq_one_letter_code
_entity_poly.pdbx_strand_id
1 'polypeptide(L)'
;MRPSVSRRPASRRRTGALVGAVVLGVGVGLLGTVLHLQLWAPTGTWTLPWGAALALVLVGSTQLWWSRRVAWPVAGGLLGAVAFTAAWALQLLPGHDDLGLPWHARLLEVLPGAMLASGLWLLGLPLVVVSVLVVAGREHRRRPRAVPVAE
;
A
#
# COMPACT_ATOMS: atom_id res chain seq x y z
N MET A 1 -28.91 25.65 31.40
CA MET A 1 -28.17 24.39 31.17
C MET A 1 -28.21 24.06 29.69
N ARG A 2 -27.07 24.03 28.97
CA ARG A 2 -27.03 23.55 27.58
C ARG A 2 -26.68 22.05 27.60
N PRO A 3 -27.47 21.17 26.98
CA PRO A 3 -27.18 19.74 26.97
C PRO A 3 -25.89 19.47 26.18
N SER A 4 -24.99 18.68 26.76
CA SER A 4 -23.77 18.22 26.12
C SER A 4 -24.10 17.25 25.00
N VAL A 5 -24.02 17.70 23.74
CA VAL A 5 -24.20 16.83 22.57
C VAL A 5 -23.08 15.79 22.56
N SER A 6 -23.45 14.52 22.74
CA SER A 6 -22.53 13.38 22.73
C SER A 6 -21.91 13.18 21.34
N ARG A 7 -20.71 13.75 21.10
CA ARG A 7 -19.91 13.59 19.86
C ARG A 7 -19.37 12.15 19.61
N ARG A 8 -19.94 11.12 20.23
CA ARG A 8 -19.39 9.75 20.26
C ARG A 8 -19.49 8.92 18.95
N PRO A 9 -20.44 9.12 18.02
CA PRO A 9 -20.55 8.19 16.86
C PRO A 9 -19.48 8.42 15.79
N ALA A 10 -19.06 9.68 15.56
CA ALA A 10 -18.09 10.01 14.51
C ALA A 10 -16.65 9.55 14.87
N SER A 11 -16.26 9.58 16.14
CA SER A 11 -14.91 9.20 16.59
C SER A 11 -14.68 7.69 16.54
N ARG A 12 -15.68 6.88 16.95
CA ARG A 12 -15.59 5.41 16.86
C ARG A 12 -15.47 4.93 15.41
N ARG A 13 -16.23 5.53 14.50
CA ARG A 13 -16.17 5.20 13.06
C ARG A 13 -14.82 5.53 12.45
N ARG A 14 -14.20 6.65 12.83
CA ARG A 14 -12.83 7.02 12.41
C ARG A 14 -11.79 6.07 12.99
N THR A 15 -11.92 5.70 14.26
CA THR A 15 -11.01 4.76 14.92
C THR A 15 -11.05 3.40 14.23
N GLY A 16 -12.25 2.86 13.95
CA GLY A 16 -12.39 1.61 13.20
C GLY A 16 -11.80 1.67 11.79
N ALA A 17 -11.91 2.82 11.10
CA ALA A 17 -11.29 3.02 9.80
C ALA A 17 -9.75 3.01 9.84
N LEU A 18 -9.15 3.57 10.90
CA LEU A 18 -7.71 3.57 11.11
C LEU A 18 -7.20 2.18 11.50
N VAL A 19 -7.87 1.50 12.43
CA VAL A 19 -7.52 0.13 12.80
C VAL A 19 -7.61 -0.80 11.59
N GLY A 20 -8.70 -0.71 10.82
CA GLY A 20 -8.84 -1.48 9.58
C GLY A 20 -7.75 -1.15 8.56
N ALA A 21 -7.34 0.12 8.44
CA ALA A 21 -6.23 0.52 7.57
C ALA A 21 -4.90 -0.13 7.99
N VAL A 22 -4.62 -0.18 9.29
CA VAL A 22 -3.41 -0.81 9.83
C VAL A 22 -3.41 -2.31 9.55
N VAL A 23 -4.50 -3.01 9.91
CA VAL A 23 -4.60 -4.46 9.73
C VAL A 23 -4.49 -4.86 8.26
N LEU A 24 -5.22 -4.17 7.37
CA LEU A 24 -5.15 -4.42 5.93
C LEU A 24 -3.77 -4.04 5.37
N GLY A 25 -3.17 -2.95 5.84
CA GLY A 25 -1.85 -2.50 5.42
C GLY A 25 -0.78 -3.54 5.73
N VAL A 26 -0.77 -4.08 6.95
CA VAL A 26 0.12 -5.18 7.32
C VAL A 26 -0.12 -6.39 6.42
N GLY A 27 -1.37 -6.85 6.31
CA GLY A 27 -1.69 -8.04 5.52
C GLY A 27 -1.25 -7.93 4.05
N VAL A 28 -1.51 -6.79 3.41
CA VAL A 28 -1.13 -6.58 2.00
C VAL A 28 0.37 -6.31 1.84
N GLY A 29 1.02 -5.65 2.81
CA GLY A 29 2.48 -5.47 2.79
C GLY A 29 3.21 -6.81 2.86
N LEU A 30 2.78 -7.72 3.75
CA LEU A 30 3.31 -9.08 3.84
C LEU A 30 3.06 -9.87 2.55
N LEU A 31 1.81 -9.88 2.06
CA LEU A 31 1.46 -10.63 0.85
C LEU A 31 2.19 -10.11 -0.40
N GLY A 32 2.30 -8.78 -0.54
CA GLY A 32 3.08 -8.16 -1.61
C GLY A 32 4.56 -8.53 -1.55
N THR A 33 5.12 -8.65 -0.35
CA THR A 33 6.51 -9.09 -0.16
C THR A 33 6.70 -10.55 -0.57
N VAL A 34 5.69 -11.42 -0.44
CA VAL A 34 5.78 -12.79 -1.01
C VAL A 34 5.64 -12.76 -2.54
N LEU A 35 4.71 -11.96 -3.05
CA LEU A 35 4.42 -11.88 -4.49
C LEU A 35 5.57 -11.29 -5.30
N HIS A 36 6.30 -10.30 -4.78
CA HIS A 36 7.32 -9.60 -5.57
C HIS A 36 8.49 -10.50 -5.99
N LEU A 37 8.70 -11.61 -5.28
CA LEU A 37 9.74 -12.60 -5.58
C LEU A 37 9.35 -13.56 -6.71
N GLN A 38 8.11 -13.49 -7.21
CA GLN A 38 7.67 -14.29 -8.34
C GLN A 38 8.29 -13.74 -9.64
N LEU A 39 9.34 -14.44 -10.08
CA LEU A 39 10.05 -14.19 -11.32
C LEU A 39 9.64 -15.22 -12.37
N TRP A 40 9.56 -14.82 -13.63
CA TRP A 40 9.43 -15.76 -14.74
C TRP A 40 10.56 -15.55 -15.76
N ALA A 41 11.25 -16.64 -16.13
CA ALA A 41 12.38 -16.64 -17.05
C ALA A 41 12.17 -17.69 -18.17
N PRO A 42 11.53 -17.33 -19.30
CA PRO A 42 11.22 -18.28 -20.37
C PRO A 42 12.46 -18.76 -21.14
N THR A 43 13.49 -17.92 -21.26
CA THR A 43 14.63 -18.13 -22.18
C THR A 43 16.00 -17.98 -21.51
N GLY A 44 16.05 -17.96 -20.18
CA GLY A 44 17.31 -17.93 -19.39
C GLY A 44 18.07 -16.60 -19.39
N THR A 45 17.90 -15.74 -20.40
CA THR A 45 18.60 -14.45 -20.51
C THR A 45 17.79 -13.26 -20.00
N TRP A 46 16.47 -13.38 -19.92
CA TRP A 46 15.58 -12.32 -19.46
C TRP A 46 14.61 -12.83 -18.39
N THR A 47 14.58 -12.13 -17.26
CA THR A 47 13.68 -12.37 -16.14
C THR A 47 12.64 -11.27 -16.07
N LEU A 48 11.36 -11.61 -16.20
CA LEU A 48 10.25 -10.66 -16.04
C LEU A 48 9.79 -10.66 -14.57
N PRO A 49 9.91 -9.55 -13.83
CA PRO A 49 9.48 -9.45 -12.44
C PRO A 49 7.99 -9.09 -12.31
N TRP A 50 7.12 -9.90 -12.93
CA TRP A 50 5.67 -9.66 -12.95
C TRP A 50 5.05 -9.68 -11.55
N GLY A 51 5.64 -10.44 -10.62
CA GLY A 51 5.23 -10.48 -9.22
C GLY A 51 5.26 -9.11 -8.55
N ALA A 52 6.30 -8.31 -8.80
CA ALA A 52 6.42 -6.95 -8.26
C ALA A 52 5.32 -6.02 -8.81
N ALA A 53 5.01 -6.12 -10.10
CA ALA A 53 3.91 -5.36 -10.69
C ALA A 53 2.55 -5.75 -10.08
N LEU A 54 2.29 -7.05 -9.88
CA LEU A 54 1.07 -7.52 -9.22
C LEU A 54 0.99 -7.08 -7.75
N ALA A 55 2.10 -7.12 -7.02
CA ALA A 55 2.16 -6.65 -5.64
C ALA A 55 1.78 -5.16 -5.55
N LEU A 56 2.29 -4.33 -6.47
CA LEU A 56 1.94 -2.90 -6.56
C LEU A 56 0.46 -2.68 -6.89
N VAL A 57 -0.09 -3.44 -7.85
CA VAL A 57 -1.51 -3.39 -8.21
C VAL A 57 -2.38 -3.78 -7.02
N LEU A 58 -1.99 -4.81 -6.27
CA LEU A 58 -2.69 -5.25 -5.07
C LEU A 58 -2.74 -4.16 -4.00
N VAL A 59 -1.59 -3.55 -3.67
CA VAL A 59 -1.50 -2.43 -2.71
C VAL A 59 -2.36 -1.26 -3.18
N GLY A 60 -2.18 -0.81 -4.41
CA GLY A 60 -2.89 0.34 -4.96
C GLY A 60 -4.41 0.12 -5.00
N SER A 61 -4.85 -1.07 -5.42
CA SER A 61 -6.27 -1.42 -5.48
C SER A 61 -6.88 -1.49 -4.08
N THR A 62 -6.18 -2.09 -3.11
CA THR A 62 -6.66 -2.19 -1.73
C THR A 62 -6.73 -0.81 -1.08
N GLN A 63 -5.71 0.03 -1.27
CA GLN A 63 -5.69 1.40 -0.77
C GLN A 63 -6.86 2.23 -1.34
N LEU A 64 -7.10 2.13 -2.66
CA LEU A 64 -8.16 2.87 -3.33
C LEU A 64 -9.54 2.37 -2.87
N TRP A 65 -9.72 1.05 -2.83
CA TRP A 65 -10.94 0.42 -2.32
C TRP A 65 -11.24 0.85 -0.89
N TRP A 66 -10.24 0.82 0.01
CA TRP A 66 -10.43 1.23 1.40
C TRP A 66 -10.77 2.72 1.51
N SER A 67 -10.04 3.58 0.78
CA SER A 67 -10.30 5.02 0.72
C SER A 67 -11.76 5.33 0.35
N ARG A 68 -12.28 4.60 -0.64
CA ARG A 68 -13.68 4.71 -1.11
C ARG A 68 -14.67 4.11 -0.09
N ARG A 69 -14.35 2.96 0.49
CA ARG A 69 -15.21 2.24 1.44
C ARG A 69 -15.49 3.04 2.71
N VAL A 70 -14.49 3.72 3.25
CA VAL A 70 -14.62 4.58 4.44
C VAL A 70 -14.90 6.05 4.10
N ALA A 71 -14.85 6.41 2.81
CA ALA A 71 -14.97 7.77 2.28
C ALA A 71 -13.97 8.75 2.93
N TRP A 72 -12.75 8.29 3.19
CA TRP A 72 -11.72 9.07 3.86
C TRP A 72 -10.34 8.74 3.28
N PRO A 73 -9.80 9.58 2.36
CA PRO A 73 -8.54 9.31 1.67
C PRO A 73 -7.34 9.11 2.61
N VAL A 74 -7.33 9.81 3.75
CA VAL A 74 -6.24 9.71 4.75
C VAL A 74 -6.16 8.30 5.35
N ALA A 75 -7.30 7.63 5.59
CA ALA A 75 -7.29 6.25 6.08
C ALA A 75 -6.72 5.28 5.05
N GLY A 76 -6.98 5.51 3.76
CA GLY A 76 -6.30 4.75 2.69
C GLY A 76 -4.81 5.06 2.62
N GLY A 77 -4.41 6.33 2.73
CA GLY A 77 -3.00 6.71 2.79
C GLY A 77 -2.25 6.02 3.94
N LEU A 78 -2.88 5.91 5.12
CA LEU A 78 -2.33 5.17 6.25
C LEU A 78 -2.13 3.69 5.93
N LEU A 79 -3.11 3.03 5.28
CA LEU A 79 -2.97 1.64 4.83
C LEU A 79 -1.73 1.47 3.96
N GLY A 80 -1.55 2.34 2.96
CA GLY A 80 -0.39 2.33 2.08
C GLY A 80 0.93 2.54 2.83
N ALA A 81 0.97 3.49 3.76
CA ALA A 81 2.14 3.74 4.60
C ALA A 81 2.49 2.54 5.50
N VAL A 82 1.48 1.88 6.07
CA VAL A 82 1.67 0.67 6.88
C VAL A 82 2.15 -0.50 6.01
N ALA A 83 1.62 -0.66 4.80
CA ALA A 83 2.08 -1.68 3.86
C ALA A 83 3.56 -1.47 3.47
N PHE A 84 3.97 -0.24 3.18
CA PHE A 84 5.37 0.11 2.96
C PHE A 84 6.23 -0.20 4.19
N THR A 85 5.76 0.20 5.38
CA THR A 85 6.50 -0.03 6.64
C THR A 85 6.67 -1.52 6.91
N ALA A 86 5.64 -2.34 6.67
CA ALA A 86 5.73 -3.79 6.81
C ALA A 86 6.73 -4.41 5.81
N ALA A 87 6.67 -4.02 4.54
CA ALA A 87 7.62 -4.46 3.52
C ALA A 87 9.06 -4.03 3.85
N TRP A 88 9.24 -2.81 4.36
CA TRP A 88 10.54 -2.31 4.80
C TRP A 88 11.05 -3.06 6.03
N ALA A 89 10.21 -3.27 7.04
CA ALA A 89 10.58 -3.97 8.26
C ALA A 89 11.04 -5.41 8.00
N LEU A 90 10.42 -6.09 7.03
CA LEU A 90 10.85 -7.44 6.63
C LEU A 90 12.27 -7.48 6.07
N GLN A 91 12.74 -6.42 5.41
CA GLN A 91 14.11 -6.36 4.92
C GLN A 91 15.14 -6.15 6.03
N LEU A 92 14.71 -5.63 7.18
CA LEU A 92 15.59 -5.40 8.33
C LEU A 92 15.76 -6.65 9.21
N LEU A 93 15.05 -7.74 8.93
CA LEU A 93 15.17 -8.97 9.72
C LEU A 93 16.53 -9.65 9.45
N PRO A 94 17.29 -10.01 10.51
CA PRO A 94 18.53 -10.79 10.35
C PRO A 94 18.25 -12.10 9.63
N GLY A 95 19.00 -12.39 8.56
CA GLY A 95 18.80 -13.57 7.71
C GLY A 95 17.94 -13.34 6.46
N HIS A 96 17.39 -12.14 6.24
CA HIS A 96 16.78 -11.74 4.97
C HIS A 96 17.80 -11.22 3.94
N ASP A 97 19.11 -11.42 4.16
CA ASP A 97 20.15 -11.07 3.19
C ASP A 97 19.93 -11.73 1.80
N ASP A 98 19.13 -12.82 1.73
CA ASP A 98 18.71 -13.49 0.50
C ASP A 98 17.36 -13.01 -0.10
N LEU A 99 16.53 -12.30 0.67
CA LEU A 99 15.15 -11.89 0.30
C LEU A 99 14.96 -10.36 0.30
N GLY A 100 15.95 -9.61 0.76
CA GLY A 100 16.02 -8.14 0.85
C GLY A 100 17.41 -7.67 0.42
N LEU A 101 17.81 -8.10 -0.78
CA LEU A 101 19.15 -7.99 -1.37
C LEU A 101 19.76 -6.60 -1.09
N PRO A 102 20.77 -6.49 -0.20
CA PRO A 102 21.47 -5.24 -0.01
C PRO A 102 22.15 -4.88 -1.34
N TRP A 103 22.05 -3.62 -1.75
CA TRP A 103 22.42 -3.10 -3.08
C TRP A 103 23.94 -3.21 -3.37
N HIS A 104 24.42 -4.44 -3.49
CA HIS A 104 25.80 -4.80 -3.76
C HIS A 104 25.94 -5.07 -5.25
N ALA A 105 26.92 -4.44 -5.89
CA ALA A 105 27.22 -4.62 -7.31
C ALA A 105 27.30 -6.11 -7.72
N ARG A 106 27.80 -6.95 -6.82
CA ARG A 106 27.94 -8.40 -7.02
C ARG A 106 26.60 -9.15 -7.14
N LEU A 107 25.54 -8.70 -6.46
CA LEU A 107 24.22 -9.32 -6.56
C LEU A 107 23.48 -8.92 -7.84
N LEU A 108 23.76 -7.73 -8.37
CA LEU A 108 23.24 -7.30 -9.66
C LEU A 108 23.79 -8.17 -10.81
N GLU A 109 25.04 -8.62 -10.70
CA GLU A 109 25.68 -9.52 -11.66
C GLU A 109 25.13 -10.95 -11.58
N VAL A 110 24.79 -11.43 -10.38
CA VAL A 110 24.40 -12.83 -10.15
C VAL A 110 22.88 -13.04 -10.23
N LEU A 111 22.07 -12.10 -9.73
CA LEU A 111 20.60 -12.15 -9.77
C LEU A 111 19.98 -10.80 -10.22
N PRO A 112 20.21 -10.37 -11.47
CA PRO A 112 19.71 -9.09 -11.98
C PRO A 112 18.18 -8.97 -11.89
N GLY A 113 17.46 -10.06 -12.13
CA GLY A 113 16.00 -10.10 -12.06
C GLY A 113 15.43 -9.85 -10.67
N ALA A 114 16.04 -10.43 -9.64
CA ALA A 114 15.60 -10.27 -8.25
C ALA A 114 15.89 -8.85 -7.74
N MET A 115 17.02 -8.26 -8.14
CA MET A 115 17.34 -6.85 -7.86
C MET A 115 16.32 -5.91 -8.51
N LEU A 116 15.97 -6.14 -9.78
CA LEU A 116 14.95 -5.34 -10.46
C LEU A 116 13.58 -5.49 -9.80
N ALA A 117 13.19 -6.70 -9.40
CA ALA A 117 11.94 -6.93 -8.69
C ALA A 117 11.89 -6.22 -7.34
N SER A 118 12.97 -6.28 -6.57
CA SER A 118 13.11 -5.64 -5.26
C SER A 118 13.07 -4.12 -5.39
N GLY A 119 13.83 -3.56 -6.34
CA GLY A 119 13.80 -2.14 -6.65
C GLY A 119 12.42 -1.66 -7.09
N LEU A 120 11.77 -2.40 -7.99
CA LEU A 120 10.42 -2.08 -8.46
C LEU A 120 9.40 -2.12 -7.32
N TRP A 121 9.49 -3.11 -6.43
CA TRP A 121 8.59 -3.23 -5.29
C TRP A 121 8.77 -2.06 -4.30
N LEU A 122 10.00 -1.80 -3.87
CA LEU A 122 10.28 -0.83 -2.81
C LEU A 122 10.19 0.63 -3.24
N LEU A 123 10.62 0.93 -4.47
CA LEU A 123 10.50 2.28 -5.03
C LEU A 123 9.10 2.50 -5.61
N GLY A 124 8.46 1.46 -6.14
CA GLY A 124 7.11 1.53 -6.66
C GLY A 124 6.05 1.72 -5.58
N LEU A 125 6.25 1.13 -4.39
CA LEU A 125 5.32 1.25 -3.25
C LEU A 125 4.99 2.72 -2.89
N PRO A 126 5.96 3.59 -2.53
CA PRO A 126 5.67 4.97 -2.20
C PRO A 126 5.05 5.73 -3.38
N LEU A 127 5.49 5.44 -4.62
CA LEU A 127 4.93 6.06 -5.81
C LEU A 127 3.44 5.72 -5.99
N VAL A 128 3.07 4.45 -5.85
CA VAL A 128 1.68 3.97 -5.93
C VAL A 128 0.85 4.55 -4.80
N VAL A 129 1.37 4.54 -3.57
CA VAL A 129 0.66 5.06 -2.39
C VAL A 129 0.32 6.54 -2.57
N VAL A 130 1.29 7.35 -3.01
CA VAL A 130 1.07 8.79 -3.27
C VAL A 130 0.09 8.99 -4.43
N SER A 131 0.26 8.25 -5.53
CA SER A 131 -0.61 8.36 -6.71
C SER A 131 -2.07 8.05 -6.37
N VAL A 132 -2.31 6.95 -5.65
CA VAL A 132 -3.66 6.55 -5.24
C VAL A 132 -4.23 7.54 -4.22
N LEU A 133 -3.42 8.07 -3.31
CA LEU A 133 -3.87 9.10 -2.37
C LEU A 133 -4.32 10.37 -3.09
N VAL A 134 -3.59 10.78 -4.13
CA VAL A 134 -3.98 11.92 -4.99
C VAL A 134 -5.29 11.64 -5.72
N VAL A 135 -5.44 10.45 -6.31
CA VAL A 135 -6.69 10.03 -7.00
C VAL A 135 -7.87 10.03 -6.02
N ALA A 136 -7.75 9.36 -4.88
CA ALA A 136 -8.79 9.30 -3.86
C ALA A 136 -9.12 10.70 -3.28
N GLY A 137 -8.11 11.55 -3.11
CA GLY A 137 -8.28 12.94 -2.68
C GLY A 137 -9.06 13.78 -3.70
N ARG A 138 -8.77 13.61 -4.99
CA ARG A 138 -9.50 14.28 -6.08
C ARG A 138 -10.95 13.80 -6.15
N GLU A 139 -11.19 12.49 -6.05
CA GLU A 139 -12.55 11.92 -6.00
C GLU A 139 -13.37 12.45 -4.82
N HIS A 140 -12.75 12.51 -3.64
CA HIS A 140 -13.42 13.01 -2.43
C HIS A 140 -13.79 14.50 -2.55
N ARG A 141 -12.93 15.33 -3.15
CA ARG A 141 -13.21 16.77 -3.37
C ARG A 141 -14.32 17.02 -4.39
N ARG A 142 -14.50 16.13 -5.36
CA ARG A 142 -15.49 16.26 -6.45
C ARG A 142 -16.90 15.83 -6.04
N ARG A 143 -17.12 15.21 -4.88
CA ARG A 143 -18.46 14.83 -4.42
C ARG A 143 -19.28 16.08 -4.10
N PRO A 144 -20.41 16.34 -4.79
CA PRO A 144 -21.28 17.46 -4.49
C PRO A 144 -21.75 17.36 -3.03
N ARG A 145 -21.72 18.48 -2.29
CA ARG A 145 -22.47 18.54 -1.03
C ARG A 145 -23.94 18.41 -1.40
N ALA A 146 -24.62 17.39 -0.89
CA ALA A 146 -26.06 17.29 -1.02
C ALA A 146 -26.66 18.61 -0.51
N VAL A 147 -27.27 19.38 -1.42
CA VAL A 147 -28.06 20.54 -1.05
C VAL A 147 -29.26 19.98 -0.31
N PRO A 148 -29.50 20.35 0.97
CA PRO A 148 -30.73 19.97 1.64
C PRO A 148 -31.88 20.54 0.80
N VAL A 149 -32.69 19.67 0.23
CA VAL A 149 -33.98 20.10 -0.31
C VAL A 149 -34.77 20.56 0.91
N ALA A 150 -35.01 21.86 1.02
CA ALA A 150 -35.95 22.40 1.98
C ALA A 150 -37.33 21.91 1.55
N GLU A 151 -37.90 20.99 2.31
CA GLU A 151 -39.34 20.72 2.31
C GLU A 151 -40.09 21.86 3.02
#